data_AF-A0A8S1AQ74-F1
#
_entry.id   AF-A0A8S1AQ74-F1
#
_cell.length_a   1.000
_cell.length_b   1.000
_cell.length_c   1.000
_cell.angle_alpha   90.00
_cell.angle_beta   90.00
_cell.angle_gamma   90.00
#
_symmetry.space_group_name_H-M   'P 1'
#
loop_
_entity.id
_entity.type
_entity.pdbx_description
1 polymer ?
#
loop_
_entity_poly.entity_id
_entity_poly.type
_entity_poly.pdbx_seq_one_letter_code
_entity_poly.pdbx_strand_id
1 'polypeptide(L)'
;MVQVHVTEGILEGEEVQNEYGGTFYSFKGVPYAQPPVGDLRFKAPQPPQPWTGVRDATEFGPISYQFNLWDPDHQPPNMGEDCLYLNVYTPQIKPSSLLPVMFYIHGGGYLAGSGDDDYFGPEFLVRDGVILVTINYRLQGPGFLCLHTPEIPGNAGMKDMVAAIRNPTPTFDENLGVEWKPYTLENQEYLDLGNTLMMDSAPDKEEIELWESVFKQYLPKYSI
;
A
#
# COMPACT_ATOMS: atom_id res chain seq x y z
N MET A 1 15.39 -22.93 -6.08
CA MET A 1 15.65 -22.04 -4.94
C MET A 1 16.74 -21.06 -5.31
N VAL A 2 16.53 -19.77 -5.03
CA VAL A 2 17.47 -18.69 -5.29
C VAL A 2 17.53 -17.76 -4.08
N GLN A 3 18.74 -17.32 -3.69
CA GLN A 3 18.90 -16.47 -2.51
C GLN A 3 19.35 -15.06 -2.90
N VAL A 4 18.74 -14.06 -2.26
CA VAL A 4 19.10 -12.64 -2.40
C VAL A 4 19.29 -12.00 -1.03
N HIS A 5 20.19 -11.02 -0.97
CA HIS A 5 20.42 -10.25 0.26
C HIS A 5 19.66 -8.93 0.17
N VAL A 6 18.83 -8.66 1.18
CA VAL A 6 18.14 -7.38 1.40
C VAL A 6 18.67 -6.75 2.69
N THR A 7 18.27 -5.51 2.98
CA THR A 7 18.73 -4.78 4.17
C THR A 7 18.39 -5.53 5.46
N GLU A 8 17.22 -6.16 5.51
CA GLU A 8 16.68 -6.84 6.68
C GLU A 8 17.19 -8.29 6.85
N GLY A 9 17.80 -8.89 5.83
CA GLY A 9 18.30 -10.26 5.90
C GLY A 9 18.44 -10.97 4.55
N ILE A 10 18.48 -12.30 4.57
CA ILE A 10 18.54 -13.14 3.36
C ILE A 10 17.14 -13.67 3.06
N LEU A 11 16.72 -13.58 1.80
CA LEU A 11 15.49 -14.18 1.28
C LEU A 11 15.84 -15.37 0.40
N GLU A 12 15.06 -16.44 0.48
CA GLU A 12 15.08 -17.57 -0.43
C GLU A 12 13.78 -17.63 -1.23
N GLY A 13 13.87 -17.33 -2.52
CA GLY A 13 12.77 -17.43 -3.46
C GLY A 13 12.91 -18.63 -4.39
N GLU A 14 12.10 -18.65 -5.43
CA GLU A 14 12.03 -19.75 -6.39
C GLU A 14 12.21 -19.28 -7.83
N GLU A 15 12.64 -20.20 -8.69
CA GLU A 15 12.57 -20.04 -10.14
C GLU A 15 11.32 -20.78 -10.61
N VAL A 16 10.43 -20.05 -11.27
CA VAL A 16 9.10 -20.52 -11.68
C VAL A 16 9.10 -20.69 -13.20
N GLN A 17 8.58 -21.84 -13.65
CA GLN A 17 8.29 -22.06 -15.06
C GLN A 17 7.07 -21.24 -15.45
N ASN A 18 7.23 -20.39 -16.46
CA ASN A 18 6.12 -19.60 -16.98
C ASN A 18 5.30 -20.46 -17.93
N GLU A 19 3.99 -20.58 -17.70
CA GLU A 19 3.08 -21.37 -18.54
C GLU A 19 3.00 -20.85 -19.99
N TYR A 20 3.35 -19.59 -20.22
CA TYR A 20 3.45 -18.98 -21.55
C TYR A 20 4.88 -19.00 -22.13
N GLY A 21 5.81 -19.70 -21.46
CA GLY A 21 7.17 -19.97 -21.91
C GLY A 21 8.24 -19.11 -21.25
N GLY A 22 9.37 -19.76 -20.93
CA GLY A 22 10.50 -19.16 -20.20
C GLY A 22 10.40 -19.42 -18.70
N THR A 23 11.32 -18.81 -17.95
CA THR A 23 11.30 -18.81 -16.48
C THR A 23 11.35 -17.39 -15.95
N PHE A 24 10.90 -17.23 -14.71
CA PHE A 24 11.08 -16.03 -13.92
C PHE A 24 11.40 -16.40 -12.48
N TYR A 25 11.82 -15.43 -11.68
CA TYR A 25 12.07 -15.62 -10.26
C TYR A 25 10.97 -14.93 -9.44
N SER A 26 10.51 -15.60 -8.38
CA SER A 26 9.52 -15.06 -7.45
C SER A 26 10.06 -15.02 -6.02
N PHE A 27 9.68 -13.96 -5.30
CA PHE A 27 9.89 -13.80 -3.86
C PHE A 27 8.58 -13.29 -3.27
N LYS A 28 7.88 -14.13 -2.52
CA LYS A 28 6.56 -13.88 -1.94
C LYS A 28 6.65 -13.67 -0.43
N GLY A 29 5.66 -13.01 0.16
CA GLY A 29 5.56 -12.88 1.62
C GLY A 29 6.73 -12.11 2.26
N VAL A 30 7.29 -11.14 1.55
CA VAL A 30 8.42 -10.32 2.04
C VAL A 30 7.89 -9.18 2.92
N PRO A 31 8.25 -9.09 4.22
CA PRO A 31 7.71 -8.07 5.10
C PRO A 31 8.30 -6.71 4.76
N TYR A 32 7.45 -5.71 4.54
CA TYR A 32 7.88 -4.30 4.37
C TYR A 32 7.59 -3.43 5.59
N ALA A 33 6.90 -3.97 6.60
CA ALA A 33 6.62 -3.32 7.86
C ALA A 33 6.48 -4.36 8.98
N GLN A 34 6.52 -3.89 10.23
CA GLN A 34 6.15 -4.71 11.38
C GLN A 34 4.67 -5.12 11.33
N PRO A 35 4.32 -6.32 11.82
CA PRO A 35 2.93 -6.74 11.94
C PRO A 35 2.10 -5.70 12.71
N PRO A 36 1.01 -5.16 12.14
CA PRO A 36 0.20 -4.10 12.76
C PRO A 36 -0.76 -4.65 13.81
N VAL A 37 -0.25 -5.47 14.73
CA VAL A 37 -1.00 -6.17 15.78
C VAL A 37 -0.79 -5.52 17.15
N GLY A 38 -1.68 -5.83 18.10
CA GLY A 38 -1.58 -5.32 19.46
C GLY A 38 -1.54 -3.78 19.49
N ASP A 39 -0.50 -3.22 20.09
CA ASP A 39 -0.32 -1.77 20.21
C ASP A 39 -0.10 -1.05 18.87
N LEU A 40 0.20 -1.77 17.79
CA LEU A 40 0.36 -1.21 16.43
C LEU A 40 -0.95 -1.18 15.64
N ARG A 41 -2.03 -1.79 16.15
CA ARG A 41 -3.34 -1.79 15.48
C ARG A 41 -3.83 -0.36 15.27
N PHE A 42 -4.33 -0.06 14.06
CA PHE A 42 -4.80 1.26 13.60
C PHE A 42 -3.74 2.37 13.46
N LYS A 43 -2.48 2.13 13.89
CA LYS A 43 -1.41 3.12 13.83
C LYS A 43 -0.67 3.08 12.49
N ALA A 44 0.15 4.10 12.22
CA ALA A 44 1.07 4.08 11.09
C ALA A 44 2.00 2.84 11.16
N PRO A 45 2.32 2.20 10.02
CA PRO A 45 3.23 1.07 9.99
C PRO A 45 4.61 1.49 10.51
N GLN A 46 5.29 0.54 11.16
CA GLN A 46 6.66 0.71 11.61
C GLN A 46 7.61 -0.08 10.69
N PRO A 47 8.86 0.37 10.51
CA PRO A 47 9.84 -0.35 9.69
C PRO A 47 9.95 -1.83 10.08
N PRO A 48 10.17 -2.74 9.11
CA PRO A 48 10.30 -4.16 9.38
C PRO A 48 11.52 -4.42 10.27
N GLN A 49 11.45 -5.46 11.10
CA GLN A 49 12.59 -5.87 11.90
C GLN A 49 13.50 -6.80 11.07
N PRO A 50 14.83 -6.66 11.19
CA PRO A 50 15.73 -7.59 10.54
C PRO A 50 15.56 -9.00 11.12
N TRP A 51 15.84 -10.01 10.31
CA TRP A 51 15.80 -11.42 10.73
C TRP A 51 17.17 -12.08 10.60
N THR A 52 17.39 -13.11 11.42
CA THR A 52 18.58 -13.95 11.35
C THR A 52 18.33 -15.16 10.46
N GLY A 53 19.35 -15.55 9.68
CA GLY A 53 19.26 -16.71 8.79
C GLY A 53 18.59 -16.40 7.46
N VAL A 54 18.00 -17.42 6.85
CA VAL A 54 17.34 -17.35 5.55
C VAL A 54 15.83 -17.37 5.78
N ARG A 55 15.13 -16.35 5.28
CA ARG A 55 13.67 -16.30 5.30
C ARG A 55 13.13 -16.94 4.02
N ASP A 56 12.21 -17.88 4.20
CA ASP A 56 11.46 -18.46 3.10
C ASP A 56 10.56 -17.39 2.47
N ALA A 57 10.73 -17.21 1.16
CA ALA A 57 9.96 -16.31 0.32
C ALA A 57 9.34 -17.07 -0.87
N THR A 58 9.01 -18.35 -0.72
CA THR A 58 8.26 -19.11 -1.73
C THR A 58 6.76 -19.16 -1.45
N GLU A 59 6.31 -18.64 -0.31
CA GLU A 59 4.90 -18.65 0.10
C GLU A 59 4.37 -17.24 0.31
N PHE A 60 3.07 -17.04 0.03
CA PHE A 60 2.40 -15.78 0.32
C PHE A 60 2.26 -15.56 1.83
N GLY A 61 2.37 -14.30 2.25
CA GLY A 61 1.98 -13.89 3.59
C GLY A 61 0.45 -13.87 3.74
N PRO A 62 -0.09 -13.73 4.96
CA PRO A 62 -1.51 -13.54 5.13
C PRO A 62 -2.03 -12.29 4.41
N ILE A 63 -3.23 -12.37 3.84
CA ILE A 63 -3.90 -11.20 3.27
C ILE A 63 -4.62 -10.42 4.38
N SER A 64 -4.90 -9.13 4.16
CA SER A 64 -5.64 -8.33 5.14
C SER A 64 -7.04 -8.91 5.36
N TYR A 65 -7.55 -8.80 6.60
CA TYR A 65 -8.94 -9.11 6.89
C TYR A 65 -9.88 -8.38 5.94
N GLN A 66 -10.77 -9.16 5.33
CA GLN A 66 -11.72 -8.70 4.34
C GLN A 66 -12.91 -9.64 4.23
N PHE A 67 -13.91 -9.23 3.45
CA PHE A 67 -14.97 -10.12 2.99
C PHE A 67 -14.78 -10.36 1.50
N ASN A 68 -15.06 -11.58 1.04
CA ASN A 68 -15.20 -11.81 -0.39
C ASN A 68 -16.42 -11.02 -0.91
N LEU A 69 -16.17 -10.03 -1.77
CA LEU A 69 -17.20 -9.14 -2.32
C LEU A 69 -18.06 -9.79 -3.40
N TRP A 70 -17.58 -10.88 -4.02
CA TRP A 70 -18.26 -11.58 -5.10
C TRP A 70 -18.98 -12.85 -4.62
N ASP A 71 -18.46 -13.48 -3.58
CA ASP A 71 -19.01 -14.72 -3.03
C ASP A 71 -18.95 -14.73 -1.48
N PRO A 72 -20.01 -14.26 -0.80
CA PRO A 72 -20.06 -14.19 0.66
C PRO A 72 -19.92 -15.55 1.36
N ASP A 73 -20.22 -16.66 0.68
CA ASP A 73 -20.15 -18.00 1.25
C ASP A 73 -18.73 -18.58 1.19
N HIS A 74 -17.84 -18.00 0.36
CA HIS A 74 -16.47 -18.44 0.17
C HIS A 74 -15.48 -17.33 0.50
N GLN A 75 -15.12 -17.22 1.79
CA GLN A 75 -14.14 -16.24 2.25
C GLN A 75 -12.71 -16.63 1.82
N PRO A 76 -11.82 -15.65 1.56
CA PRO A 76 -10.46 -15.96 1.19
C PRO A 76 -9.75 -16.74 2.29
N PRO A 77 -8.93 -17.76 1.94
CA PRO A 77 -8.12 -18.45 2.92
C PRO A 77 -7.01 -17.52 3.44
N ASN A 78 -6.43 -17.82 4.61
CA ASN A 78 -5.23 -17.16 5.14
C ASN A 78 -5.32 -15.63 5.37
N MET A 79 -6.43 -15.15 5.95
CA MET A 79 -6.55 -13.76 6.39
C MET A 79 -5.90 -13.52 7.77
N GLY A 80 -5.29 -12.35 7.94
CA GLY A 80 -4.75 -11.92 9.24
C GLY A 80 -4.51 -10.41 9.33
N GLU A 81 -4.23 -9.95 10.55
CA GLU A 81 -3.71 -8.58 10.76
C GLU A 81 -2.23 -8.46 10.41
N ASP A 82 -1.46 -9.54 10.57
CA ASP A 82 -0.10 -9.61 10.06
C ASP A 82 -0.14 -9.80 8.54
N CYS A 83 -0.37 -8.71 7.82
CA CYS A 83 -0.61 -8.73 6.37
C CYS A 83 0.27 -7.73 5.58
N LEU A 84 1.24 -7.08 6.22
CA LEU A 84 2.07 -6.05 5.57
C LEU A 84 3.26 -6.67 4.80
N TYR A 85 2.89 -7.42 3.77
CA TYR A 85 3.80 -8.18 2.91
C TYR A 85 3.74 -7.68 1.46
N LEU A 86 4.87 -7.82 0.77
CA LEU A 86 4.99 -7.60 -0.67
C LEU A 86 5.54 -8.83 -1.37
N ASN A 87 5.28 -8.89 -2.68
CA ASN A 87 5.78 -9.94 -3.55
C ASN A 87 6.57 -9.30 -4.70
N VAL A 88 7.66 -9.95 -5.13
CA VAL A 88 8.55 -9.48 -6.19
C VAL A 88 8.72 -10.57 -7.23
N TYR A 89 8.48 -10.22 -8.49
CA TYR A 89 8.64 -11.09 -9.65
C TYR A 89 9.59 -10.44 -10.63
N THR A 90 10.63 -11.15 -11.05
CA THR A 90 11.66 -10.61 -11.94
C THR A 90 12.09 -11.63 -12.99
N PRO A 91 12.33 -11.23 -14.24
CA PRO A 91 12.83 -12.17 -15.24
C PRO A 91 14.28 -12.58 -14.94
N GLN A 92 15.05 -11.75 -14.23
CA GLN A 92 16.47 -11.98 -13.95
C GLN A 92 16.89 -11.38 -12.60
N ILE A 93 17.66 -12.13 -11.81
CA ILE A 93 18.20 -11.64 -10.52
C ILE A 93 19.33 -10.62 -10.73
N LYS A 94 20.13 -10.78 -11.79
CA LYS A 94 21.28 -9.92 -12.11
C LYS A 94 21.24 -9.53 -13.59
N PRO A 95 20.30 -8.66 -14.00
CA PRO A 95 20.22 -8.22 -15.39
C PRO A 95 21.44 -7.38 -15.76
N SER A 96 21.85 -7.43 -17.03
CA SER A 96 22.99 -6.65 -17.55
C SER A 96 22.69 -5.15 -17.66
N SER A 97 21.42 -4.77 -17.69
CA SER A 97 20.91 -3.40 -17.64
C SER A 97 19.79 -3.30 -16.60
N LEU A 98 19.54 -2.08 -16.08
CA LEU A 98 18.39 -1.85 -15.21
C LEU A 98 17.08 -2.22 -15.92
N LEU A 99 16.18 -2.87 -15.20
CA LEU A 99 14.85 -3.22 -15.67
C LEU A 99 13.83 -2.22 -15.10
N PRO A 100 12.77 -1.87 -15.85
CA PRO A 100 11.66 -1.09 -15.31
C PRO A 100 10.97 -1.87 -14.16
N VAL A 101 10.56 -1.12 -13.13
CA VAL A 101 9.79 -1.65 -12.01
C VAL A 101 8.35 -1.18 -12.14
N MET A 102 7.41 -2.12 -12.19
CA MET A 102 5.98 -1.86 -12.09
C MET A 102 5.54 -2.19 -10.67
N PHE A 103 5.08 -1.18 -9.93
CA PHE A 103 4.58 -1.32 -8.58
C PHE A 103 3.05 -1.29 -8.60
N TYR A 104 2.43 -2.41 -8.29
CA TYR A 104 0.99 -2.60 -8.39
C TYR A 104 0.34 -2.62 -7.00
N ILE A 105 -0.63 -1.71 -6.80
CA ILE A 105 -1.47 -1.63 -5.61
C ILE A 105 -2.85 -2.10 -6.03
N HIS A 106 -3.33 -3.18 -5.43
CA HIS A 106 -4.64 -3.73 -5.78
C HIS A 106 -5.79 -2.77 -5.43
N GLY A 107 -6.85 -2.84 -6.23
CA GLY A 107 -8.10 -2.12 -5.99
C GLY A 107 -8.97 -2.78 -4.93
N GLY A 108 -10.30 -2.69 -5.10
CA GLY A 108 -11.29 -3.30 -4.19
C GLY A 108 -11.92 -2.33 -3.18
N GLY A 109 -11.85 -1.02 -3.47
CA GLY A 109 -12.55 0.02 -2.69
C GLY A 109 -12.11 0.12 -1.24
N TYR A 110 -10.89 -0.32 -0.92
CA TYR A 110 -10.38 -0.45 0.45
C TYR A 110 -11.13 -1.46 1.33
N LEU A 111 -11.98 -2.30 0.74
CA LEU A 111 -12.78 -3.31 1.44
C LEU A 111 -12.24 -4.73 1.25
N ALA A 112 -11.68 -5.02 0.08
CA ALA A 112 -11.16 -6.33 -0.31
C ALA A 112 -10.02 -6.20 -1.34
N GLY A 113 -9.41 -7.32 -1.68
CA GLY A 113 -8.26 -7.46 -2.57
C GLY A 113 -7.00 -7.94 -1.85
N SER A 114 -6.05 -8.43 -2.63
CA SER A 114 -4.72 -8.85 -2.19
C SER A 114 -3.70 -8.57 -3.30
N GLY A 115 -2.41 -8.60 -2.93
CA GLY A 115 -1.28 -8.61 -3.85
C GLY A 115 -0.85 -10.02 -4.27
N ASP A 116 -1.65 -11.05 -3.96
CA ASP A 116 -1.37 -12.43 -4.35
C ASP A 116 -1.63 -12.62 -5.86
N ASP A 117 -1.18 -13.75 -6.42
CA ASP A 117 -1.23 -14.04 -7.86
C ASP A 117 -2.53 -14.73 -8.32
N ASP A 118 -3.54 -14.84 -7.44
CA ASP A 118 -4.82 -15.51 -7.71
C ASP A 118 -5.67 -14.78 -8.76
N TYR A 119 -5.65 -13.44 -8.74
CA TYR A 119 -6.34 -12.60 -9.73
C TYR A 119 -5.40 -11.88 -10.70
N PHE A 120 -4.23 -11.43 -10.23
CA PHE A 120 -3.32 -10.56 -10.98
C PHE A 120 -1.89 -11.10 -10.97
N GLY A 121 -1.73 -12.29 -11.52
CA GLY A 121 -0.44 -12.99 -11.61
C GLY A 121 0.61 -12.30 -12.50
N PRO A 122 1.90 -12.65 -12.30
CA PRO A 122 3.04 -11.99 -12.96
C PRO A 122 3.30 -12.48 -14.39
N GLU A 123 2.67 -13.57 -14.83
CA GLU A 123 3.09 -14.41 -15.94
C GLU A 123 3.20 -13.65 -17.26
N PHE A 124 2.31 -12.69 -17.50
CA PHE A 124 2.34 -11.88 -18.72
C PHE A 124 3.37 -10.76 -18.64
N LEU A 125 3.38 -9.99 -17.55
CA LEU A 125 4.18 -8.75 -17.44
C LEU A 125 5.68 -9.04 -17.36
N VAL A 126 6.07 -10.08 -16.63
CA VAL A 126 7.49 -10.39 -16.40
C VAL A 126 8.21 -10.81 -17.70
N ARG A 127 7.47 -11.35 -18.68
CA ARG A 127 8.01 -11.74 -20.00
C ARG A 127 8.48 -10.54 -20.82
N ASP A 128 7.93 -9.36 -20.56
CA ASP A 128 8.28 -8.12 -21.25
C ASP A 128 9.45 -7.37 -20.58
N GLY A 129 10.22 -8.07 -19.74
CA GLY A 129 11.42 -7.49 -19.11
C GLY A 129 11.11 -6.56 -17.95
N VAL A 130 9.95 -6.69 -17.32
CA VAL A 130 9.50 -5.86 -16.19
C VAL A 130 9.69 -6.59 -14.87
N ILE A 131 10.15 -5.87 -13.85
CA ILE A 131 10.05 -6.32 -12.46
C ILE A 131 8.67 -5.93 -11.94
N LEU A 132 7.84 -6.90 -11.59
CA LEU A 132 6.54 -6.65 -10.96
C LEU A 132 6.68 -6.73 -9.44
N VAL A 133 6.19 -5.70 -8.75
CA VAL A 133 6.05 -5.69 -7.30
C VAL A 133 4.57 -5.54 -6.97
N THR A 134 4.02 -6.44 -6.15
CA THR A 134 2.65 -6.35 -5.63
C THR A 134 2.68 -6.26 -4.11
N ILE A 135 1.66 -5.64 -3.51
CA ILE A 135 1.60 -5.43 -2.06
C ILE A 135 0.24 -5.83 -1.50
N ASN A 136 0.24 -6.31 -0.26
CA ASN A 136 -0.92 -6.23 0.62
C ASN A 136 -0.84 -4.92 1.43
N TYR A 137 -1.98 -4.32 1.75
CA TYR A 137 -2.12 -3.19 2.67
C TYR A 137 -3.35 -3.39 3.56
N ARG A 138 -3.42 -2.73 4.72
CA ARG A 138 -4.59 -2.91 5.61
C ARG A 138 -5.87 -2.37 4.97
N LEU A 139 -6.93 -3.16 5.08
CA LEU A 139 -8.26 -2.85 4.57
C LEU A 139 -9.25 -2.50 5.68
N GLN A 140 -10.42 -1.98 5.31
CA GLN A 140 -11.56 -1.70 6.18
C GLN A 140 -11.18 -0.91 7.46
N GLY A 141 -11.82 -1.21 8.59
CA GLY A 141 -11.52 -0.59 9.88
C GLY A 141 -10.04 -0.65 10.28
N PRO A 142 -9.35 -1.80 10.18
CA PRO A 142 -7.91 -1.90 10.47
C PRO A 142 -7.04 -0.90 9.69
N GLY A 143 -7.38 -0.60 8.44
CA GLY A 143 -6.64 0.34 7.59
C GLY A 143 -7.13 1.79 7.66
N PHE A 144 -8.41 2.02 7.94
CA PHE A 144 -9.04 3.32 7.67
C PHE A 144 -9.87 3.89 8.84
N LEU A 145 -9.84 3.27 10.02
CA LEU A 145 -10.45 3.85 11.22
C LEU A 145 -9.82 5.23 11.53
N CYS A 146 -10.67 6.24 11.69
CA CYS A 146 -10.28 7.57 12.13
C CYS A 146 -11.10 7.94 13.38
N LEU A 147 -10.42 8.29 14.47
CA LEU A 147 -11.06 8.75 15.71
C LEU A 147 -10.78 10.23 15.99
N HIS A 148 -10.21 10.97 15.03
CA HIS A 148 -9.77 12.36 15.21
C HIS A 148 -8.83 12.54 16.43
N THR A 149 -7.99 11.54 16.68
CA THR A 149 -6.95 11.57 17.72
C THR A 149 -5.57 11.44 17.08
N PRO A 150 -4.50 11.95 17.73
CA PRO A 150 -3.13 11.74 17.26
C PRO A 150 -2.74 10.26 17.11
N GLU A 151 -3.30 9.39 17.96
CA GLU A 151 -2.99 7.96 17.98
C GLU A 151 -3.68 7.20 16.83
N ILE A 152 -4.92 7.59 16.49
CA ILE A 152 -5.72 6.97 15.42
C ILE A 152 -6.23 8.07 14.46
N PRO A 153 -5.32 8.66 13.66
CA PRO A 153 -5.63 9.79 12.78
C PRO A 153 -6.26 9.37 11.44
N GLY A 154 -6.46 8.06 11.21
CA GLY A 154 -6.90 7.53 9.92
C GLY A 154 -5.77 7.24 8.93
N ASN A 155 -6.18 6.70 7.78
CA ASN A 155 -5.33 6.42 6.61
C ASN A 155 -4.11 5.54 6.91
N ALA A 156 -4.24 4.59 7.85
CA ALA A 156 -3.21 3.59 8.11
C ALA A 156 -2.89 2.75 6.85
N GLY A 157 -3.90 2.32 6.10
CA GLY A 157 -3.74 1.59 4.83
C GLY A 157 -3.00 2.41 3.75
N MET A 158 -3.23 3.72 3.67
CA MET A 158 -2.46 4.59 2.77
C MET A 158 -1.00 4.69 3.21
N LYS A 159 -0.77 4.78 4.53
CA LYS A 159 0.59 4.80 5.10
C LYS A 159 1.31 3.46 4.88
N ASP A 160 0.59 2.36 4.76
CA ASP A 160 1.14 1.05 4.39
C ASP A 160 1.64 1.03 2.94
N MET A 161 0.85 1.52 1.98
CA MET A 161 1.26 1.64 0.57
C MET A 161 2.55 2.48 0.43
N VAL A 162 2.56 3.57 1.18
CA VAL A 162 3.69 4.48 1.36
C VAL A 162 4.92 3.77 1.92
N ALA A 163 4.76 2.98 2.98
CA ALA A 163 5.86 2.23 3.58
C ALA A 163 6.43 1.19 2.60
N ALA A 164 5.59 0.56 1.78
CA ALA A 164 5.99 -0.43 0.80
C ALA A 164 6.78 0.16 -0.39
N ILE A 165 6.52 1.40 -0.79
CA ILE A 165 7.29 2.12 -1.83
C ILE A 165 8.60 2.71 -1.28
N ARG A 166 8.65 2.97 0.04
CA ARG A 166 9.58 3.87 0.77
C ARG A 166 9.08 5.32 0.80
N ASN A 167 9.69 6.11 1.70
CA ASN A 167 9.44 7.53 2.01
C ASN A 167 8.77 8.35 0.88
N PRO A 168 7.43 8.45 0.85
CA PRO A 168 6.65 9.14 -0.19
C PRO A 168 6.62 10.66 0.02
N THR A 169 7.03 11.10 1.21
CA THR A 169 7.16 12.50 1.57
C THR A 169 8.64 12.82 1.44
N PRO A 170 9.08 13.30 0.27
CA PRO A 170 10.44 13.79 0.15
C PRO A 170 10.64 14.87 1.21
N THR A 171 11.69 14.73 2.03
CA THR A 171 12.02 15.69 3.10
C THR A 171 12.29 17.10 2.56
N PHE A 172 12.58 17.18 1.26
CA PHE A 172 12.48 18.33 0.37
C PHE A 172 12.75 17.74 -1.03
N ASP A 173 11.81 17.82 -1.98
CA ASP A 173 12.09 17.38 -3.35
C ASP A 173 12.41 18.59 -4.20
N GLU A 174 13.70 18.79 -4.50
CA GLU A 174 14.10 19.76 -5.52
C GLU A 174 13.38 19.49 -6.86
N ASN A 175 12.91 18.26 -7.11
CA ASN A 175 12.22 17.90 -8.35
C ASN A 175 10.77 18.38 -8.42
N LEU A 176 10.08 18.58 -7.27
CA LEU A 176 8.69 19.06 -7.28
C LEU A 176 8.60 20.58 -7.40
N GLY A 177 9.66 21.30 -7.04
CA GLY A 177 9.68 22.77 -7.06
C GLY A 177 8.71 23.44 -6.09
N VAL A 178 8.08 22.67 -5.21
CA VAL A 178 7.14 23.12 -4.18
C VAL A 178 7.37 22.34 -2.89
N GLU A 179 7.29 23.05 -1.76
CA GLU A 179 7.35 22.45 -0.43
C GLU A 179 5.99 21.84 -0.07
N TRP A 180 5.89 20.50 -0.14
CA TRP A 180 4.66 19.79 0.22
C TRP A 180 4.48 19.77 1.74
N LYS A 181 3.56 20.60 2.24
CA LYS A 181 3.24 20.67 3.67
C LYS A 181 2.33 19.50 4.09
N PRO A 182 2.52 18.95 5.31
CA PRO A 182 1.59 17.97 5.87
C PRO A 182 0.19 18.55 6.03
N TYR A 183 -0.82 17.72 5.82
CA TYR A 183 -2.21 18.08 6.09
C TYR A 183 -2.44 18.34 7.59
N THR A 184 -3.13 19.43 7.92
CA THR A 184 -3.65 19.73 9.25
C THR A 184 -5.16 19.91 9.23
N LEU A 185 -5.85 19.63 10.34
CA LEU A 185 -7.30 19.89 10.43
C LEU A 185 -7.63 21.39 10.36
N GLU A 186 -6.69 22.25 10.76
CA GLU A 186 -6.88 23.70 10.78
C GLU A 186 -6.81 24.31 9.38
N ASN A 187 -5.76 23.99 8.63
CA ASN A 187 -5.51 24.63 7.33
C ASN A 187 -5.94 23.75 6.15
N GLN A 188 -6.11 22.44 6.35
CA GLN A 188 -6.52 21.48 5.33
C GLN A 188 -5.67 21.58 4.06
N GLU A 189 -4.34 21.61 4.22
CA GLU A 189 -3.39 21.79 3.13
C GLU A 189 -3.47 20.64 2.12
N TYR A 190 -3.44 20.97 0.83
CA TYR A 190 -3.31 20.00 -0.25
C TYR A 190 -2.40 20.51 -1.37
N LEU A 191 -1.88 19.59 -2.17
CA LEU A 191 -1.07 19.89 -3.34
C LEU A 191 -1.99 19.96 -4.58
N ASP A 192 -2.10 21.13 -5.19
CA ASP A 192 -2.79 21.31 -6.47
C ASP A 192 -1.93 20.81 -7.63
N LEU A 193 -2.47 19.87 -8.39
CA LEU A 193 -1.84 19.23 -9.55
C LEU A 193 -2.24 19.92 -10.87
N GLY A 194 -2.30 21.26 -10.85
CA GLY A 194 -2.57 22.08 -12.04
C GLY A 194 -1.40 22.13 -13.02
N ASN A 195 -1.38 23.16 -13.88
CA ASN A 195 -0.26 23.41 -14.81
C ASN A 195 1.06 23.72 -14.07
N THR A 196 0.99 24.07 -12.79
CA THR A 196 2.12 24.31 -11.91
C THR A 196 1.76 23.75 -10.55
N LEU A 197 2.68 22.98 -9.95
CA LEU A 197 2.48 22.42 -8.62
C LEU A 197 2.48 23.55 -7.59
N MET A 198 1.40 23.67 -6.83
CA MET A 198 1.26 24.69 -5.79
C MET A 198 0.51 24.15 -4.59
N MET A 199 0.84 24.67 -3.41
CA MET A 199 0.06 24.38 -2.21
C MET A 199 -1.21 25.22 -2.20
N ASP A 200 -2.32 24.61 -1.82
CA ASP A 200 -3.58 25.28 -1.56
C ASP A 200 -4.23 24.70 -0.28
N SER A 201 -5.39 25.20 0.10
CA SER A 201 -6.04 24.93 1.38
C SER A 201 -7.55 24.84 1.24
N ALA A 202 -8.17 24.00 2.07
CA ALA A 202 -9.62 23.84 2.12
C ALA A 202 -10.23 23.55 0.72
N PRO A 203 -9.90 22.40 0.09
CA PRO A 203 -10.26 22.11 -1.31
C PRO A 203 -11.77 22.19 -1.58
N ASP A 204 -12.58 21.86 -0.58
CA ASP A 204 -14.04 21.81 -0.69
C ASP A 204 -14.73 23.01 0.00
N LYS A 205 -14.00 24.11 0.24
CA LYS A 205 -14.51 25.24 1.03
C LYS A 205 -15.85 25.78 0.50
N GLU A 206 -15.95 26.01 -0.80
CA GLU A 206 -17.19 26.55 -1.41
C GLU A 206 -18.37 25.57 -1.27
N GLU A 207 -18.11 24.27 -1.43
CA GLU A 207 -19.13 23.23 -1.26
C GLU A 207 -19.58 23.12 0.20
N ILE A 208 -18.63 23.16 1.15
CA ILE A 208 -18.93 23.16 2.58
C ILE A 208 -19.75 24.41 2.95
N GLU A 209 -19.35 25.59 2.51
CA GLU A 209 -20.08 26.85 2.76
C GLU A 209 -21.49 26.81 2.17
N LEU A 210 -21.66 26.25 0.96
CA LEU A 210 -22.96 26.02 0.36
C LEU A 210 -23.83 25.13 1.25
N TRP A 211 -23.34 23.95 1.63
CA TRP A 211 -24.10 23.01 2.46
C TRP A 211 -24.42 23.60 3.84
N GLU A 212 -23.47 24.28 4.47
CA GLU A 212 -23.71 24.99 5.72
C GLU A 212 -24.84 26.02 5.60
N SER A 213 -24.88 26.78 4.49
CA SER A 213 -25.94 27.75 4.26
C SER A 213 -27.32 27.08 4.14
N VAL A 214 -27.39 25.93 3.45
CA VAL A 214 -28.59 25.12 3.29
C VAL A 214 -29.03 24.55 4.65
N PHE A 215 -28.12 24.00 5.44
CA PHE A 215 -28.43 23.49 6.78
C PHE A 215 -28.92 24.59 7.71
N LYS A 216 -28.28 25.77 7.73
CA LYS A 216 -28.71 26.92 8.53
C LYS A 216 -30.10 27.42 8.13
N GLN A 217 -30.42 27.43 6.84
CA GLN A 217 -31.72 27.91 6.35
C GLN A 217 -32.87 26.92 6.59
N TYR A 218 -32.64 25.63 6.30
CA TYR A 218 -33.73 24.64 6.24
C TYR A 218 -33.73 23.64 7.40
N LEU A 219 -32.61 23.47 8.09
CA LEU A 219 -32.41 22.50 9.16
C LEU A 219 -31.67 23.09 10.39
N PRO A 220 -32.10 24.24 10.94
CA PRO A 220 -31.34 24.99 11.96
C PRO A 220 -31.12 24.24 13.29
N LYS A 221 -31.86 23.16 13.55
CA LYS A 221 -31.62 22.28 14.71
C LYS A 221 -30.38 21.39 14.57
N TYR A 222 -29.84 21.26 13.37
CA TYR A 222 -28.68 20.42 13.04
C TYR A 222 -27.47 21.25 12.58
N SER A 223 -27.61 22.57 12.40
CA SER A 223 -26.48 23.45 12.16
C SER A 223 -25.68 23.63 13.46
N ILE A 224 -24.37 23.45 13.38
CA ILE A 224 -23.40 23.70 14.46
C ILE A 224 -23.18 25.22 14.61
#